data_AF-A0AA43L791-F1
#
_entry.id   AF-A0AA43L791-F1
#
_cell.length_a   1.000
_cell.length_b   1.000
_cell.length_c   1.000
_cell.angle_alpha   90.00
_cell.angle_beta   90.00
_cell.angle_gamma   90.00
#
_symmetry.space_group_name_H-M   'P 1'
#
loop_
_entity.id
_entity.type
_entity.pdbx_description
1 polymer ?
#
loop_
_entity_poly.entity_id
_entity_poly.type
_entity_poly.pdbx_seq_one_letter_code
_entity_poly.pdbx_strand_id
1 'polypeptide(L)'
;MSWIFWICFIVSLLVSYWDQRKTLRLKDWALIIGAFLLCEFYINLFGLLIPVGFFIALIYMYKKKQFLFSKALIFGLISVCVIFYGPKISLNEIHELTKANKYTEQFNQIKSVSQFSVESDMNGVLKAAASQLKEKNPKSEIPVEDPHVAFSIWVLQHRNVAIKDLDWLWYEAPLELHYYWQSNRPDQRVTLEYVIFNEVGYMGVFERKNEKEPYHLRTIYEFDRLKAWSPMIP
;
A
#
# COMPACT_ATOMS: atom_id res chain seq x y z
N MET A 1 13.29 5.39 8.13
CA MET A 1 12.74 6.44 7.24
C MET A 1 13.25 7.83 7.54
N SER A 2 13.10 8.34 8.78
CA SER A 2 13.64 9.66 9.15
C SER A 2 15.11 9.82 8.74
N TRP A 3 15.97 8.82 9.02
CA TRP A 3 17.41 8.86 8.66
C TRP A 3 17.72 9.01 7.15
N ILE A 4 16.85 8.55 6.26
CA ILE A 4 17.03 8.71 4.81
C ILE A 4 16.78 10.16 4.42
N PHE A 5 15.69 10.75 4.92
CA PHE A 5 15.41 12.18 4.73
C PHE A 5 16.53 13.04 5.29
N TRP A 6 17.06 12.69 6.47
CA TRP A 6 18.23 13.34 7.04
C TRP A 6 19.45 13.32 6.13
N ILE A 7 19.79 12.15 5.57
CA ILE A 7 20.91 12.03 4.64
C ILE A 7 20.64 12.87 3.38
N CYS A 8 19.43 12.82 2.83
CA CYS A 8 19.05 13.63 1.66
C CYS A 8 19.16 15.14 1.94
N PHE A 9 18.72 15.61 3.11
CA PHE A 9 18.81 17.01 3.51
C PHE A 9 20.25 17.44 3.76
N ILE A 10 21.08 16.61 4.41
CA ILE A 10 22.51 16.87 4.61
C ILE A 10 23.24 16.94 3.26
N VAL A 11 22.98 15.98 2.36
CA VAL A 11 23.60 15.98 1.03
C VAL A 11 23.17 17.22 0.24
N SER A 12 21.88 17.57 0.26
CA SER A 12 21.37 18.79 -0.39
C SER A 12 21.97 20.06 0.19
N LEU A 13 22.16 20.11 1.51
CA LEU A 13 22.86 21.19 2.19
C LEU A 13 24.30 21.31 1.68
N LEU A 14 25.06 20.21 1.66
CA LEU A 14 26.44 20.19 1.16
C LEU A 14 26.54 20.62 -0.30
N VAL A 15 25.62 20.16 -1.15
CA VAL A 15 25.52 20.56 -2.56
C VAL A 15 25.21 22.05 -2.70
N SER A 16 24.35 22.61 -1.84
CA SER A 16 24.01 24.05 -1.87
C SER A 16 25.20 24.99 -1.57
N TYR A 17 26.29 24.45 -1.02
CA TYR A 17 27.55 25.13 -0.74
C TYR A 17 28.70 24.67 -1.66
N TRP A 18 28.41 23.90 -2.71
CA TRP A 18 29.43 23.39 -3.65
C TRP A 18 30.28 24.52 -4.25
N ASP A 19 29.64 25.61 -4.67
CA ASP A 19 30.32 26.77 -5.27
C ASP A 19 31.16 27.59 -4.28
N GLN A 20 30.93 27.39 -2.98
CA GLN A 20 31.63 28.08 -1.89
C GLN A 20 32.70 27.20 -1.22
N ARG A 21 32.94 25.98 -1.72
CA ARG A 21 33.94 25.06 -1.13
C ARG A 21 35.33 25.66 -1.04
N LYS A 22 35.73 26.47 -2.01
CA LYS A 22 37.08 27.08 -2.06
C LYS A 22 37.22 28.30 -1.16
N THR A 23 36.11 28.89 -0.72
CA THR A 23 36.11 30.12 0.11
C THR A 23 35.90 29.83 1.59
N LEU A 24 35.23 28.72 1.94
CA LEU A 24 34.94 28.35 3.31
C LEU A 24 36.12 27.62 3.98
N ARG A 25 36.50 28.07 5.18
CA ARG A 25 37.51 27.38 6.01
C ARG A 25 36.86 26.21 6.72
N LEU A 26 37.68 25.28 7.23
CA LEU A 26 37.19 24.10 7.97
C LEU A 26 36.34 24.49 9.20
N LYS A 27 36.65 25.62 9.85
CA LYS A 27 35.84 26.17 10.94
C LYS A 27 34.44 26.59 10.49
N ASP A 28 34.30 27.12 9.29
CA ASP A 28 33.00 27.54 8.75
C ASP A 28 32.14 26.32 8.40
N TRP A 29 32.75 25.25 7.89
CA TRP A 29 32.07 23.97 7.68
C TRP A 29 31.56 23.33 8.99
N ALA A 30 32.37 23.37 10.05
CA ALA A 30 31.94 22.91 11.36
C ALA A 30 30.75 23.74 11.89
N LEU A 31 30.74 25.05 11.60
CA LEU A 31 29.65 25.95 11.96
C LEU A 31 28.37 25.67 11.15
N ILE A 32 28.49 25.36 9.85
CA ILE A 32 27.37 24.92 8.99
C ILE A 32 26.73 23.65 9.54
N ILE A 33 27.54 22.64 9.82
CA ILE A 33 27.06 21.35 10.36
C ILE A 33 26.46 21.56 11.75
N GLY A 34 27.12 22.33 12.60
CA GLY A 34 26.63 22.66 13.94
C GLY A 34 25.30 23.42 13.92
N ALA A 35 25.13 24.38 13.01
CA ALA A 35 23.87 25.11 12.84
C ALA A 35 22.74 24.18 12.37
N PHE A 36 23.02 23.29 11.42
CA PHE A 36 22.06 22.28 10.97
C PHE A 36 21.63 21.34 12.11
N LEU A 37 22.58 20.82 12.89
CA LEU A 37 22.29 19.96 14.04
C LEU A 37 21.57 20.71 15.17
N LEU A 38 21.87 22.01 15.36
CA LEU A 38 21.19 22.83 16.36
C LEU A 38 19.70 22.95 16.07
N CYS A 39 19.29 23.07 14.81
CA CYS A 39 17.87 23.16 14.43
C CYS A 39 17.03 21.97 14.90
N GLU A 40 17.66 20.87 15.28
CA GLU A 40 17.02 19.62 15.66
C GLU A 40 16.75 19.55 17.17
N PHE A 41 17.23 20.54 17.92
CA PHE A 41 16.73 20.79 19.27
C PHE A 41 15.39 21.51 19.18
N TYR A 42 14.33 20.79 19.53
CA TYR A 42 12.98 21.31 19.63
C TYR A 42 12.40 21.03 21.02
N ILE A 43 11.40 21.80 21.40
CA ILE A 43 10.61 21.59 22.61
C ILE A 43 9.17 21.32 22.17
N ASN A 44 8.57 20.28 22.74
CA ASN A 44 7.16 19.98 22.54
C ASN A 44 6.33 20.73 23.58
N LEU A 45 5.54 21.70 23.15
CA LEU A 45 4.59 22.43 23.98
C LEU A 45 3.18 22.16 23.46
N PHE A 46 2.41 21.38 24.22
CA PHE A 46 1.00 21.07 23.90
C PHE A 46 0.80 20.47 22.49
N GLY A 47 1.74 19.63 22.03
CA GLY A 47 1.70 19.02 20.70
C GLY A 47 2.24 19.91 19.58
N LEU A 48 2.54 21.19 19.86
CA LEU A 48 3.26 22.07 18.95
C LEU A 48 4.77 21.92 19.20
N LEU A 49 5.49 21.47 18.18
CA LEU A 49 6.94 21.36 18.22
C LEU A 49 7.55 22.70 17.84
N ILE A 50 8.19 23.35 18.80
CA ILE A 50 8.89 24.62 18.60
C ILE A 50 10.37 24.32 18.37
N PRO A 51 10.97 24.66 17.22
CA PRO A 51 12.38 24.41 16.92
C PRO A 51 13.26 25.45 17.62
N VAL A 52 13.39 25.34 18.95
CA VAL A 52 14.12 26.30 19.79
C VAL A 52 15.57 26.46 19.35
N GLY A 53 16.21 25.39 18.89
CA GLY A 53 17.57 25.43 18.39
C GLY A 53 17.73 26.23 17.09
N PHE A 54 16.70 26.28 16.22
CA PHE A 54 16.69 27.20 15.08
C PHE A 54 16.71 28.66 15.55
N PHE A 55 15.88 29.01 16.54
CA PHE A 55 15.86 30.37 17.10
C PHE A 55 17.18 30.74 17.76
N ILE A 56 17.80 29.83 18.53
CA ILE A 56 19.11 30.04 19.16
C ILE A 56 20.18 30.30 18.09
N ALA A 57 20.25 29.44 17.08
CA ALA A 57 21.24 29.56 16.01
C ALA A 57 21.01 30.82 15.17
N LEU A 58 19.75 31.20 14.91
CA LEU A 58 19.38 32.44 14.23
C LEU A 58 19.83 33.68 15.03
N ILE A 59 19.57 33.72 16.34
CA ILE A 59 20.00 34.83 17.22
C ILE A 59 21.53 34.94 17.25
N TYR A 60 22.23 33.81 17.38
CA TYR A 60 23.68 33.78 17.39
C TYR A 60 24.26 34.33 16.07
N MET A 61 23.72 33.88 14.93
CA MET A 61 24.14 34.33 13.61
C MET A 61 23.84 35.80 13.34
N TYR A 62 22.68 36.29 13.80
CA TYR A 62 22.32 37.71 13.71
C TYR A 62 23.34 38.58 14.47
N LYS A 63 23.72 38.18 15.69
CA LYS A 63 24.75 38.88 16.48
C LYS A 63 26.12 38.88 15.80
N LYS A 64 26.50 37.80 15.11
CA LYS A 64 27.78 37.69 14.42
C LYS A 64 27.76 38.24 12.98
N LYS A 65 26.59 38.68 12.48
CA LYS A 65 26.35 39.10 11.08
C LYS A 65 26.82 38.06 10.04
N GLN A 66 26.81 36.78 10.39
CA GLN A 66 27.31 35.70 9.53
C GLN A 66 26.18 35.14 8.66
N PHE A 67 25.74 35.94 7.69
CA PHE A 67 24.62 35.60 6.78
C PHE A 67 24.88 34.34 5.94
N LEU A 68 26.16 33.98 5.76
CA LEU A 68 26.62 32.78 5.04
C LEU A 68 25.98 31.47 5.54
N PHE A 69 25.54 31.39 6.79
CA PHE A 69 24.98 30.15 7.38
C PHE A 69 23.45 30.05 7.28
N SER A 70 22.79 31.02 6.63
CA SER A 70 21.33 31.06 6.51
C SER A 70 20.74 29.83 5.79
N LYS A 71 21.45 29.28 4.78
CA LYS A 71 21.00 28.06 4.09
C LYS A 71 20.96 26.86 5.05
N ALA A 72 21.95 26.71 5.93
CA ALA A 72 21.98 25.63 6.92
C ALA A 72 20.79 25.68 7.88
N LEU A 73 20.42 26.89 8.32
CA LEU A 73 19.23 27.10 9.14
C LEU A 73 17.95 26.73 8.40
N ILE A 74 17.80 27.16 7.14
CA ILE A 74 16.64 26.83 6.31
C ILE A 74 16.53 25.31 6.12
N PHE A 75 17.64 24.63 5.78
CA PHE A 75 17.67 23.17 5.64
C PHE A 75 17.30 22.45 6.94
N GLY A 76 17.83 22.91 8.09
CA GLY A 76 17.47 22.36 9.40
C GLY A 76 15.98 22.55 9.72
N LEU A 77 15.41 23.71 9.41
CA LEU A 77 13.98 23.97 9.61
C LEU A 77 13.10 23.07 8.72
N ILE A 78 13.46 22.92 7.44
CA ILE A 78 12.75 22.03 6.50
C ILE A 78 12.83 20.57 6.99
N SER A 79 14.00 20.12 7.46
CA SER A 79 14.19 18.78 8.03
C SER A 79 13.19 18.51 9.15
N VAL A 80 13.13 19.40 10.15
CA VAL A 80 12.17 19.31 11.25
C VAL A 80 10.74 19.26 10.71
N CYS A 81 10.38 20.17 9.81
CA CYS A 81 9.02 20.20 9.27
C CYS A 81 8.63 18.89 8.56
N VAL A 82 9.51 18.36 7.72
CA VAL A 82 9.25 17.13 6.95
C VAL A 82 9.22 15.89 7.84
N ILE A 83 10.09 15.81 8.85
CA ILE A 83 10.15 14.66 9.75
C ILE A 83 8.92 14.61 10.68
N PHE A 84 8.48 15.76 11.19
CA PHE A 84 7.42 15.81 12.20
C PHE A 84 6.02 15.98 11.62
N TYR A 85 5.87 16.80 10.58
CA TYR A 85 4.57 17.10 9.97
C TYR A 85 4.37 16.41 8.61
N GLY A 86 5.42 15.86 8.02
CA GLY A 86 5.30 15.06 6.80
C GLY A 86 4.54 13.76 7.07
N PRO A 87 3.70 13.31 6.12
CA PRO A 87 3.04 12.02 6.24
C PRO A 87 4.09 10.92 6.31
N LYS A 88 4.01 10.07 7.33
CA LYS A 88 4.95 8.95 7.55
C LYS A 88 4.57 7.78 6.65
N ILE A 89 4.65 8.00 5.33
CA ILE A 89 4.35 6.95 4.36
C ILE A 89 5.51 5.97 4.33
N SER A 90 5.28 4.71 4.68
CA SER A 90 6.32 3.69 4.63
C SER A 90 6.63 3.27 3.18
N LEU A 91 7.85 2.76 2.91
CA LEU A 91 8.19 2.25 1.57
C LEU A 91 7.28 1.08 1.21
N ASN A 92 6.88 0.30 2.23
CA ASN A 92 5.91 -0.77 2.06
C ASN A 92 4.54 -0.21 1.67
N GLU A 93 4.07 0.87 2.29
CA GLU A 93 2.83 1.53 1.88
C GLU A 93 2.90 2.06 0.45
N ILE A 94 4.03 2.64 0.01
CA ILE A 94 4.21 3.07 -1.39
C ILE A 94 4.15 1.86 -2.34
N HIS A 95 4.78 0.75 -1.97
CA HIS A 95 4.76 -0.48 -2.76
C HIS A 95 3.35 -1.07 -2.85
N GLU A 96 2.63 -1.14 -1.74
CA GLU A 96 1.24 -1.58 -1.69
C GLU A 96 0.30 -0.63 -2.46
N LEU A 97 0.54 0.69 -2.41
CA LEU A 97 -0.20 1.67 -3.21
C LEU A 97 0.01 1.45 -4.71
N THR A 98 1.25 1.13 -5.10
CA THR A 98 1.60 0.84 -6.50
C THR A 98 0.95 -0.45 -6.98
N LYS A 99 0.93 -1.49 -6.13
CA LYS A 99 0.20 -2.74 -6.41
C LYS A 99 -1.31 -2.51 -6.53
N ALA A 100 -1.90 -1.72 -5.63
CA ALA A 100 -3.31 -1.38 -5.69
C ALA A 100 -3.63 -0.65 -7.01
N ASN A 101 -2.84 0.36 -7.36
CA ASN A 101 -3.00 1.13 -8.60
C ASN A 101 -3.01 0.24 -9.85
N LYS A 102 -2.10 -0.76 -9.94
CA LYS A 102 -2.02 -1.71 -11.06
C LYS A 102 -3.36 -2.42 -11.35
N TYR A 103 -4.11 -2.77 -10.31
CA TYR A 103 -5.39 -3.46 -10.48
C TYR A 103 -6.55 -2.47 -10.60
N THR A 104 -6.49 -1.34 -9.89
CA THR A 104 -7.56 -0.34 -9.96
C THR A 104 -7.71 0.29 -11.34
N GLU A 105 -6.62 0.34 -12.13
CA GLU A 105 -6.64 0.89 -13.48
C GLU A 105 -7.57 0.14 -14.44
N GLN A 106 -7.92 -1.11 -14.14
CA GLN A 106 -8.80 -1.96 -14.95
C GLN A 106 -10.29 -1.60 -14.80
N PHE A 107 -10.64 -0.84 -13.75
CA PHE A 107 -12.03 -0.51 -13.42
C PHE A 107 -12.34 0.96 -13.75
N ASN A 108 -13.56 1.23 -14.20
CA ASN A 108 -14.03 2.62 -14.35
C ASN A 108 -14.27 3.28 -13.00
N GLN A 109 -14.84 2.51 -12.07
CA GLN A 109 -15.14 2.95 -10.72
C GLN A 109 -15.03 1.78 -9.76
N ILE A 110 -14.38 2.02 -8.62
CA ILE A 110 -14.24 1.07 -7.53
C ILE A 110 -15.10 1.56 -6.38
N LYS A 111 -15.97 0.69 -5.89
CA LYS A 111 -16.84 0.96 -4.75
C LYS A 111 -16.12 0.70 -3.44
N SER A 112 -15.42 -0.43 -3.36
CA SER A 112 -14.75 -0.85 -2.14
C SER A 112 -13.51 -1.67 -2.44
N VAL A 113 -12.53 -1.59 -1.52
CA VAL A 113 -11.33 -2.42 -1.53
C VAL A 113 -11.16 -3.02 -0.14
N SER A 114 -11.14 -4.34 -0.06
CA SER A 114 -10.88 -5.09 1.17
C SER A 114 -9.53 -5.78 1.08
N GLN A 115 -8.64 -5.53 2.03
CA GLN A 115 -7.29 -6.12 2.07
C GLN A 115 -7.17 -7.13 3.21
N PHE A 116 -6.48 -8.23 2.92
CA PHE A 116 -6.31 -9.38 3.80
C PHE A 116 -4.82 -9.79 3.86
N SER A 117 -4.32 -10.02 5.06
CA SER A 117 -3.00 -10.64 5.27
C SER A 117 -3.07 -12.16 4.98
N VAL A 118 -1.91 -12.83 4.83
CA VAL A 118 -1.89 -14.31 4.67
C VAL A 118 -2.54 -14.95 5.89
N GLU A 119 -2.24 -14.37 7.05
CA GLU A 119 -2.65 -14.80 8.38
C GLU A 119 -4.10 -14.41 8.70
N SER A 120 -4.82 -13.78 7.75
CA SER A 120 -6.22 -13.42 7.96
C SER A 120 -7.08 -14.66 8.14
N ASP A 121 -7.94 -14.63 9.16
CA ASP A 121 -8.94 -15.66 9.43
C ASP A 121 -9.83 -15.95 8.20
N MET A 122 -10.00 -14.96 7.31
CA MET A 122 -10.81 -15.09 6.11
C MET A 122 -10.39 -16.28 5.23
N ASN A 123 -9.08 -16.52 5.06
CA ASN A 123 -8.58 -17.66 4.29
C ASN A 123 -8.96 -18.99 4.95
N GLY A 124 -8.92 -19.05 6.28
CA GLY A 124 -9.36 -20.21 7.05
C GLY A 124 -10.86 -20.45 6.95
N VAL A 125 -11.67 -19.39 7.04
CA VAL A 125 -13.13 -19.42 6.90
C VAL A 125 -13.54 -19.93 5.53
N LEU A 126 -12.96 -19.40 4.46
CA LEU A 126 -13.28 -19.82 3.09
C LEU A 126 -12.87 -21.27 2.83
N LYS A 127 -11.72 -21.71 3.34
CA LYS A 127 -11.28 -23.10 3.26
C LYS A 127 -12.25 -24.04 3.98
N ALA A 128 -12.64 -23.69 5.21
CA ALA A 128 -13.59 -24.48 5.98
C ALA A 128 -14.96 -24.57 5.29
N ALA A 129 -15.44 -23.45 4.73
CA ALA A 129 -16.68 -23.41 3.97
C ALA A 129 -16.61 -24.31 2.72
N ALA A 130 -15.52 -24.26 1.96
CA ALA A 130 -15.32 -25.13 0.79
C ALA A 130 -15.30 -26.62 1.18
N SER A 131 -14.63 -26.97 2.28
CA SER A 131 -14.63 -28.34 2.81
C SER A 131 -16.02 -28.79 3.25
N GLN A 132 -16.79 -27.95 3.94
CA GLN A 132 -18.18 -28.28 4.32
C GLN A 132 -19.09 -28.49 3.09
N LEU A 133 -18.91 -27.72 2.03
CA LEU A 133 -19.64 -27.92 0.78
C LEU A 133 -19.23 -29.23 0.09
N LYS A 134 -17.96 -29.65 0.19
CA LYS A 134 -17.48 -30.95 -0.29
C LYS A 134 -18.14 -32.10 0.46
N GLU A 135 -18.30 -31.99 1.77
CA GLU A 135 -18.93 -33.03 2.60
C GLU A 135 -20.39 -33.28 2.21
N LYS A 136 -21.10 -32.25 1.74
CA LYS A 136 -22.47 -32.39 1.24
C LYS A 136 -22.55 -33.19 -0.07
N ASN A 137 -21.50 -33.15 -0.88
CA ASN A 137 -21.39 -33.95 -2.10
C ASN A 137 -19.97 -34.53 -2.25
N PRO A 138 -19.66 -35.64 -1.56
CA PRO A 138 -18.31 -36.22 -1.55
C PRO A 138 -17.83 -36.73 -2.91
N LYS A 139 -18.75 -36.93 -3.87
CA LYS A 139 -18.45 -37.41 -5.22
C LYS A 139 -18.01 -36.31 -6.18
N SER A 140 -18.18 -35.05 -5.79
CA SER A 140 -17.72 -33.91 -6.60
C SER A 140 -16.23 -34.08 -6.95
N GLU A 141 -15.82 -33.68 -8.15
CA GLU A 141 -14.41 -33.70 -8.57
C GLU A 141 -13.73 -32.33 -8.35
N ILE A 142 -14.49 -31.32 -7.93
CA ILE A 142 -14.01 -29.94 -7.79
C ILE A 142 -13.02 -29.84 -6.62
N PRO A 143 -11.82 -29.27 -6.83
CA PRO A 143 -10.84 -29.08 -5.77
C PRO A 143 -11.24 -27.93 -4.83
N VAL A 144 -11.18 -28.16 -3.52
CA VAL A 144 -11.55 -27.16 -2.50
C VAL A 144 -10.51 -26.05 -2.37
N GLU A 145 -9.28 -26.30 -2.82
CA GLU A 145 -8.17 -25.36 -2.82
C GLU A 145 -8.18 -24.43 -4.04
N ASP A 146 -9.12 -24.59 -4.98
CA ASP A 146 -9.17 -23.73 -6.15
C ASP A 146 -9.56 -22.29 -5.73
N PRO A 147 -8.76 -21.28 -6.12
CA PRO A 147 -9.08 -19.87 -5.86
C PRO A 147 -10.46 -19.47 -6.37
N HIS A 148 -10.92 -20.06 -7.47
CA HIS A 148 -12.26 -19.82 -7.99
C HIS A 148 -13.35 -20.27 -7.00
N VAL A 149 -13.20 -21.44 -6.35
CA VAL A 149 -14.14 -21.92 -5.33
C VAL A 149 -14.17 -20.95 -4.15
N ALA A 150 -13.00 -20.62 -3.61
CA ALA A 150 -12.90 -19.72 -2.46
C ALA A 150 -13.51 -18.35 -2.77
N PHE A 151 -13.26 -17.81 -3.96
CA PHE A 151 -13.78 -16.52 -4.38
C PHE A 151 -15.30 -16.55 -4.61
N SER A 152 -15.81 -17.54 -5.32
CA SER A 152 -17.25 -17.69 -5.57
C SER A 152 -18.02 -17.87 -4.26
N ILE A 153 -17.48 -18.60 -3.28
CA ILE A 153 -18.06 -18.69 -1.93
C ILE A 153 -18.14 -17.31 -1.29
N TRP A 154 -17.04 -16.56 -1.29
CA TRP A 154 -17.01 -15.22 -0.68
C TRP A 154 -18.05 -14.31 -1.32
N VAL A 155 -18.11 -14.26 -2.66
CA VAL A 155 -19.00 -13.36 -3.39
C VAL A 155 -20.47 -13.70 -3.13
N LEU A 156 -20.84 -14.99 -3.19
CA LEU A 156 -22.21 -15.41 -2.94
C LEU A 156 -22.64 -15.18 -1.49
N GLN A 157 -21.76 -15.44 -0.52
CA GLN A 157 -22.03 -15.14 0.89
C GLN A 157 -22.17 -13.64 1.13
N HIS A 158 -21.31 -12.81 0.53
CA HIS A 158 -21.39 -11.35 0.62
C HIS A 158 -22.73 -10.82 0.07
N ARG A 159 -23.28 -11.50 -0.94
CA ARG A 159 -24.60 -11.22 -1.53
C ARG A 159 -25.77 -11.92 -0.82
N ASN A 160 -25.54 -12.56 0.32
CA ASN A 160 -26.54 -13.33 1.08
C ASN A 160 -27.21 -14.46 0.26
N VAL A 161 -26.47 -15.10 -0.63
CA VAL A 161 -26.94 -16.25 -1.41
C VAL A 161 -26.49 -17.55 -0.73
N ALA A 162 -27.44 -18.45 -0.49
CA ALA A 162 -27.16 -19.76 0.09
C ALA A 162 -26.50 -20.69 -0.94
N ILE A 163 -25.41 -21.32 -0.55
CA ILE A 163 -24.66 -22.26 -1.40
C ILE A 163 -25.06 -23.69 -1.05
N LYS A 164 -25.53 -24.44 -2.07
CA LYS A 164 -26.03 -25.81 -1.90
C LYS A 164 -24.85 -26.77 -1.65
N ASP A 165 -24.01 -26.95 -2.66
CA ASP A 165 -22.80 -27.78 -2.68
C ASP A 165 -21.80 -27.24 -3.73
N LEU A 166 -20.67 -27.94 -3.91
CA LEU A 166 -19.62 -27.52 -4.86
C LEU A 166 -20.01 -27.65 -6.34
N ASP A 167 -20.73 -28.71 -6.71
CA ASP A 167 -21.09 -28.92 -8.12
C ASP A 167 -22.12 -27.86 -8.54
N TRP A 168 -23.08 -27.56 -7.65
CA TRP A 168 -23.99 -26.44 -7.84
C TRP A 168 -23.23 -25.12 -7.97
N LEU A 169 -22.27 -24.84 -7.08
CA LEU A 169 -21.48 -23.61 -7.10
C LEU A 169 -20.76 -23.41 -8.44
N TRP A 170 -20.25 -24.49 -9.03
CA TRP A 170 -19.39 -24.43 -10.21
C TRP A 170 -20.18 -24.46 -11.53
N TYR A 171 -21.23 -25.28 -11.61
CA TYR A 171 -21.94 -25.52 -12.87
C TYR A 171 -23.31 -24.83 -12.95
N GLU A 172 -24.06 -24.80 -11.84
CA GLU A 172 -25.46 -24.35 -11.84
C GLU A 172 -25.60 -22.89 -11.42
N ALA A 173 -24.86 -22.45 -10.40
CA ALA A 173 -24.96 -21.12 -9.84
C ALA A 173 -24.76 -19.98 -10.87
N PRO A 174 -23.77 -20.03 -11.79
CA PRO A 174 -23.64 -18.98 -12.82
C PRO A 174 -24.89 -18.84 -13.70
N LEU A 175 -25.53 -19.96 -14.03
CA LEU A 175 -26.72 -20.01 -14.88
C LEU A 175 -27.98 -19.57 -14.11
N GLU A 176 -28.19 -20.12 -12.91
CA GLU A 176 -29.36 -19.83 -12.07
C GLU A 176 -29.36 -18.37 -11.56
N LEU A 177 -28.19 -17.83 -11.26
CA LEU A 177 -28.03 -16.49 -10.67
C LEU A 177 -27.62 -15.42 -11.70
N HIS A 178 -27.51 -15.81 -12.97
CA HIS A 178 -27.17 -14.94 -14.09
C HIS A 178 -25.92 -14.09 -13.85
N TYR A 179 -24.82 -14.75 -13.46
CA TYR A 179 -23.52 -14.10 -13.32
C TYR A 179 -22.47 -14.74 -14.21
N TYR A 180 -21.51 -13.92 -14.59
CA TYR A 180 -20.33 -14.33 -15.33
C TYR A 180 -19.16 -14.45 -14.37
N TRP A 181 -18.28 -15.40 -14.65
CA TRP A 181 -17.02 -15.53 -13.94
C TRP A 181 -15.87 -15.74 -14.91
N GLN A 182 -14.68 -15.32 -14.50
CA GLN A 182 -13.46 -15.54 -15.27
C GLN A 182 -12.27 -15.63 -14.31
N SER A 183 -11.34 -16.54 -14.60
CA SER A 183 -10.04 -16.60 -13.96
C SER A 183 -8.98 -16.05 -14.90
N ASN A 184 -8.11 -15.18 -14.42
CA ASN A 184 -6.95 -14.68 -15.14
C ASN A 184 -5.69 -14.94 -14.32
N ARG A 185 -4.72 -15.64 -14.90
CA ARG A 185 -3.45 -15.99 -14.26
C ARG A 185 -2.32 -15.22 -14.93
N PRO A 186 -2.04 -13.98 -14.50
CA PRO A 186 -0.99 -13.16 -15.11
C PRO A 186 0.41 -13.75 -14.90
N ASP A 187 0.62 -14.48 -13.80
CA ASP A 187 1.84 -15.24 -13.54
C ASP A 187 1.55 -16.48 -12.67
N GLN A 188 2.59 -17.26 -12.36
CA GLN A 188 2.44 -18.49 -11.58
C GLN A 188 2.17 -18.26 -10.09
N ARG A 189 2.33 -17.05 -9.57
CA ARG A 189 2.18 -16.71 -8.15
C ARG A 189 0.90 -15.93 -7.86
N VAL A 190 0.26 -15.40 -8.89
CA VAL A 190 -0.94 -14.58 -8.80
C VAL A 190 -2.06 -15.16 -9.66
N THR A 191 -3.23 -15.35 -9.07
CA THR A 191 -4.47 -15.57 -9.83
C THR A 191 -5.48 -14.48 -9.49
N LEU A 192 -6.18 -14.03 -10.51
CA LEU A 192 -7.22 -13.01 -10.44
C LEU A 192 -8.54 -13.70 -10.77
N GLU A 193 -9.47 -13.67 -9.84
CA GLU A 193 -10.80 -14.26 -10.02
C GLU A 193 -11.82 -13.13 -10.17
N TYR A 194 -12.69 -13.21 -11.16
CA TYR A 194 -13.71 -12.21 -11.43
C TYR A 194 -15.08 -12.88 -11.35
N VAL A 195 -16.04 -12.20 -10.72
CA VAL A 195 -17.45 -12.57 -10.72
C VAL A 195 -18.28 -11.30 -10.95
N ILE A 196 -19.10 -11.27 -11.99
CA ILE A 196 -19.86 -10.10 -12.42
C ILE A 196 -21.34 -10.43 -12.55
N PHE A 197 -22.15 -9.65 -11.86
CA PHE A 197 -23.60 -9.70 -11.91
C PHE A 197 -24.12 -8.38 -12.47
N ASN A 198 -24.60 -8.37 -13.71
CA ASN A 198 -25.14 -7.18 -14.38
C ASN A 198 -24.23 -5.93 -14.21
N GLU A 199 -24.53 -5.07 -13.23
CA GLU A 199 -23.85 -3.79 -12.96
C GLU A 199 -22.88 -3.81 -11.77
N VAL A 200 -22.68 -4.96 -11.12
CA VAL A 200 -21.74 -5.08 -9.98
C VAL A 200 -20.82 -6.26 -10.21
N GLY A 201 -19.52 -5.99 -10.19
CA GLY A 201 -18.48 -6.99 -10.28
C GLY A 201 -17.58 -7.02 -9.06
N TYR A 202 -16.99 -8.18 -8.84
CA TYR A 202 -16.02 -8.44 -7.81
C TYR A 202 -14.77 -9.02 -8.46
N MET A 203 -13.59 -8.54 -8.02
CA MET A 203 -12.31 -9.15 -8.37
C MET A 203 -11.57 -9.56 -7.11
N GLY A 204 -11.21 -10.84 -7.00
CA GLY A 204 -10.36 -11.41 -5.97
C GLY A 204 -8.93 -11.55 -6.46
N VAL A 205 -7.97 -10.96 -5.74
CA VAL A 205 -6.54 -11.16 -5.97
C VAL A 205 -6.03 -12.21 -5.01
N PHE A 206 -5.55 -13.30 -5.55
CA PHE A 206 -4.95 -14.39 -4.81
C PHE A 206 -3.45 -14.47 -5.11
N GLU A 207 -2.64 -14.53 -4.05
CA GLU A 207 -1.19 -14.63 -4.17
C GLU A 207 -0.67 -15.86 -3.40
N ARG A 208 0.39 -16.48 -3.92
CA ARG A 208 1.17 -17.51 -3.23
C ARG A 208 2.66 -17.17 -3.24
N LYS A 209 3.38 -17.59 -2.21
CA LYS A 209 4.82 -17.28 -2.07
C LYS A 209 5.67 -18.03 -3.10
N ASN A 210 5.30 -19.27 -3.39
CA ASN A 210 5.96 -20.15 -4.35
C ASN A 210 4.96 -21.15 -4.94
N GLU A 211 5.37 -21.94 -5.94
CA GLU A 211 4.50 -22.89 -6.64
C GLU A 211 3.96 -24.03 -5.78
N LYS A 212 4.59 -24.31 -4.64
CA LYS A 212 4.22 -25.40 -3.72
C LYS A 212 3.28 -24.94 -2.61
N GLU A 213 3.12 -23.64 -2.42
CA GLU A 213 2.24 -23.06 -1.42
C GLU A 213 0.84 -22.80 -2.01
N PRO A 214 -0.22 -22.89 -1.18
CA PRO A 214 -1.56 -22.58 -1.63
C PRO A 214 -1.71 -21.10 -1.93
N TYR A 215 -2.67 -20.78 -2.79
CA TYR A 215 -3.10 -19.41 -3.02
C TYR A 215 -3.85 -18.88 -1.79
N HIS A 216 -3.55 -17.63 -1.43
CA HIS A 216 -4.24 -16.92 -0.36
C HIS A 216 -4.89 -15.67 -0.92
N LEU A 217 -6.14 -15.43 -0.51
CA LEU A 217 -6.85 -14.20 -0.80
C LEU A 217 -6.11 -13.03 -0.14
N ARG A 218 -5.76 -12.03 -0.96
CA ARG A 218 -5.07 -10.81 -0.54
C ARG A 218 -5.95 -9.59 -0.61
N THR A 219 -6.70 -9.46 -1.69
CA THR A 219 -7.48 -8.25 -1.92
C THR A 219 -8.76 -8.60 -2.64
N ILE A 220 -9.84 -7.92 -2.27
CA ILE A 220 -11.09 -7.92 -3.02
C ILE A 220 -11.39 -6.50 -3.46
N TYR A 221 -11.75 -6.35 -4.73
CA TYR A 221 -12.23 -5.12 -5.32
C TYR A 221 -13.68 -5.31 -5.70
N GLU A 222 -14.55 -4.42 -5.25
CA GLU A 222 -15.92 -4.29 -5.75
C GLU A 222 -15.95 -3.13 -6.74
N PHE A 223 -16.52 -3.36 -7.91
CA PHE A 223 -16.54 -2.39 -9.00
C PHE A 223 -17.88 -2.37 -9.73
N ASP A 224 -18.18 -1.26 -10.39
CA ASP A 224 -19.40 -1.13 -11.20
C ASP A 224 -19.21 -1.69 -12.62
N ARG A 225 -18.22 -1.16 -13.34
CA ARG A 225 -17.96 -1.53 -14.72
C ARG A 225 -16.46 -1.68 -14.96
N LEU A 226 -16.11 -2.74 -15.68
CA LEU A 226 -14.78 -2.86 -16.28
C LEU A 226 -14.56 -1.73 -17.29
N LYS A 227 -13.32 -1.25 -17.42
CA LYS A 227 -12.94 -0.46 -18.60
C LYS A 227 -13.03 -1.37 -19.82
N ALA A 228 -13.56 -0.81 -20.91
CA ALA A 228 -13.95 -1.56 -22.10
C ALA A 228 -12.87 -2.59 -22.50
N TRP A 229 -13.26 -3.87 -22.54
CA TRP A 229 -12.49 -5.03 -23.03
C TRP A 229 -11.29 -5.51 -22.19
N SER A 230 -11.14 -5.11 -20.91
CA SER A 230 -10.05 -5.63 -20.07
C SER A 230 -10.47 -5.94 -18.62
N PRO A 231 -10.46 -7.23 -18.21
CA PRO A 231 -10.33 -8.40 -19.06
C PRO A 231 -11.55 -8.55 -20.01
N MET A 232 -11.35 -9.20 -21.16
CA MET A 232 -12.43 -9.51 -22.09
C MET A 232 -13.30 -10.59 -21.45
N ILE A 233 -14.39 -10.17 -20.82
CA ILE A 233 -15.43 -11.05 -20.26
C ILE A 233 -16.60 -11.00 -21.25
N PRO A 234 -17.01 -12.14 -21.84
CA PRO A 234 -18.09 -12.22 -22.83
C PRO A 234 -19.46 -11.87 -22.24
#